data_AF-A0A1N7NB28-F1
#
_entry.id   AF-A0A1N7NB28-F1
#
_cell.length_a   1.000
_cell.length_b   1.000
_cell.length_c   1.000
_cell.angle_alpha   90.00
_cell.angle_beta   90.00
_cell.angle_gamma   90.00
#
_symmetry.space_group_name_H-M   'P 1'
#
loop_
_entity.id
_entity.type
_entity.pdbx_description
1 polymer ?
#
loop_
_entity_poly.entity_id
_entity_poly.type
_entity_poly.pdbx_seq_one_letter_code
_entity_poly.pdbx_strand_id
1 'polypeptide(L)'
;MDRRSWAVQIGWKHHLVESDFGEGTGSIRLNGVLMERWTLNDSTECHRLIVIRDQRLGLHLFKDHTGKCNCDLSLNGISIETGEKVEAFLPTPSGGIWKQWCLRLESGLHILCLDHCLHIRRTVYIDGKLMLDIRCEVEEEGDHLFMFKGCQIGIHLRQMEKEGFLYHVTVDGTPQDPGGLPGDYVEGQVEYGRDACSF
;
A
#
# COMPACT_ATOMS: atom_id res chain seq x y z
N MET A 1 -7.95 -13.01 14.07
CA MET A 1 -7.73 -11.93 13.08
C MET A 1 -8.57 -10.78 13.56
N ASP A 2 -7.91 -9.69 13.92
CA ASP A 2 -8.54 -8.52 14.52
C ASP A 2 -8.88 -7.52 13.41
N ARG A 3 -9.96 -6.76 13.62
CA ARG A 3 -10.43 -5.75 12.67
C ARG A 3 -10.64 -4.43 13.39
N ARG A 4 -10.22 -3.33 12.76
CA ARG A 4 -10.54 -1.97 13.19
C ARG A 4 -10.97 -1.10 12.02
N SER A 5 -11.73 -0.07 12.34
CA SER A 5 -12.24 0.90 11.40
C SER A 5 -12.20 2.30 11.98
N TRP A 6 -11.83 3.27 11.16
CA TRP A 6 -11.77 4.68 11.51
C TRP A 6 -12.53 5.51 10.48
N ALA A 7 -13.29 6.48 10.96
CA ALA A 7 -13.85 7.52 10.10
C ALA A 7 -12.92 8.73 10.15
N VAL A 8 -12.42 9.15 8.98
CA VAL A 8 -11.51 10.28 8.86
C VAL A 8 -12.07 11.32 7.90
N GLN A 9 -11.95 12.59 8.25
CA GLN A 9 -12.32 13.69 7.36
C GLN A 9 -11.08 14.24 6.67
N ILE A 10 -11.06 14.19 5.34
CA ILE A 10 -9.98 14.74 4.52
C ILE A 10 -10.59 15.81 3.60
N GLY A 11 -10.29 17.08 3.90
CA GLY A 11 -10.99 18.21 3.33
C GLY A 11 -12.49 18.17 3.69
N TRP A 12 -13.35 18.13 2.67
CA TRP A 12 -14.81 18.11 2.84
C TRP A 12 -15.41 16.69 2.82
N LYS A 13 -14.58 15.67 2.61
CA LYS A 13 -15.03 14.30 2.40
C LYS A 13 -14.73 13.43 3.61
N HIS A 14 -15.70 12.60 3.98
CA HIS A 14 -15.50 11.53 4.95
C HIS A 14 -14.99 10.28 4.24
N HIS A 15 -14.04 9.61 4.87
CA HIS A 15 -13.46 8.36 4.42
C HIS A 15 -13.56 7.34 5.53
N LEU A 16 -13.92 6.11 5.17
CA LEU A 16 -13.86 4.95 6.04
C LEU A 16 -12.54 4.23 5.77
N VAL A 17 -11.71 4.11 6.78
CA VAL A 17 -10.46 3.33 6.73
C VAL A 17 -10.69 2.06 7.53
N GLU A 18 -10.37 0.91 6.96
CA GLU A 18 -10.56 -0.37 7.61
C GLU A 18 -9.27 -1.17 7.54
N SER A 19 -8.90 -1.83 8.64
CA SER A 19 -7.75 -2.70 8.70
C SER A 19 -8.13 -4.04 9.29
N ASP A 20 -7.70 -5.11 8.62
CA ASP A 20 -7.74 -6.48 9.17
C ASP A 20 -6.29 -6.91 9.38
N PHE A 21 -5.95 -7.43 10.56
CA PHE A 21 -4.60 -7.86 10.87
C PHE A 21 -4.56 -9.08 11.80
N GLY A 22 -3.48 -9.85 11.71
CA GLY A 22 -3.28 -11.08 12.48
C GLY A 22 -1.82 -11.47 12.53
N GLU A 23 -1.57 -12.75 12.81
CA GLU A 23 -0.21 -13.31 12.88
C GLU A 23 0.52 -13.12 11.55
N GLY A 24 1.37 -12.10 11.48
CA GLY A 24 2.24 -11.82 10.35
C GLY A 24 1.54 -11.36 9.07
N THR A 25 0.23 -11.09 9.07
CA THR A 25 -0.46 -10.63 7.86
C THR A 25 -1.42 -9.50 8.18
N GLY A 26 -1.68 -8.66 7.18
CA GLY A 26 -2.69 -7.62 7.31
C GLY A 26 -3.12 -7.02 5.99
N SER A 27 -4.16 -6.22 6.06
CA SER A 27 -4.68 -5.47 4.93
C SER A 27 -5.31 -4.17 5.39
N ILE A 28 -5.25 -3.15 4.53
CA ILE A 28 -5.89 -1.86 4.73
C ILE A 28 -6.77 -1.53 3.53
N ARG A 29 -7.98 -1.05 3.80
CA ARG A 29 -8.97 -0.61 2.83
C ARG A 29 -9.34 0.84 3.07
N LEU A 30 -9.64 1.53 1.99
CA LEU A 30 -10.19 2.87 2.01
C LEU A 30 -11.51 2.87 1.25
N ASN A 31 -12.60 3.20 1.94
CA ASN A 31 -13.96 3.15 1.39
C ASN A 31 -14.29 1.81 0.72
N GLY A 32 -13.87 0.70 1.35
CA GLY A 32 -14.03 -0.66 0.83
C GLY A 32 -13.02 -1.10 -0.24
N VAL A 33 -12.23 -0.18 -0.81
CA VAL A 33 -11.20 -0.50 -1.81
C VAL A 33 -9.93 -0.97 -1.09
N LEU A 34 -9.41 -2.15 -1.46
CA LEU A 34 -8.13 -2.63 -0.95
C LEU A 34 -7.01 -1.71 -1.43
N MET A 35 -6.22 -1.17 -0.50
CA MET A 35 -5.07 -0.31 -0.81
C MET A 35 -3.76 -1.08 -0.66
N GLU A 36 -3.66 -1.90 0.39
CA GLU A 36 -2.49 -2.72 0.63
C GLU A 36 -2.87 -4.01 1.36
N ARG A 37 -2.20 -5.11 1.02
CA ARG A 37 -2.17 -6.37 1.77
C ARG A 37 -0.72 -6.79 1.88
N TRP A 38 -0.31 -7.22 3.06
CA TRP A 38 1.09 -7.53 3.34
C TRP A 38 1.24 -8.80 4.16
N THR A 39 2.44 -9.36 4.07
CA THR A 39 2.96 -10.41 4.95
C THR A 39 4.22 -9.87 5.62
N LEU A 40 4.32 -9.97 6.95
CA LEU A 40 5.48 -9.59 7.73
C LEU A 40 6.37 -10.81 7.91
N ASN A 41 7.69 -10.62 7.83
CA ASN A 41 8.61 -11.73 7.99
C ASN A 41 8.85 -12.07 9.46
N ASP A 42 9.06 -11.08 10.33
CA ASP A 42 9.23 -11.32 11.78
C ASP A 42 8.98 -10.06 12.64
N SER A 43 8.45 -8.98 12.04
CA SER A 43 8.31 -7.71 12.76
C SER A 43 7.14 -7.74 13.75
N THR A 44 7.40 -7.32 14.98
CA THR A 44 6.36 -7.06 16.00
C THR A 44 5.57 -5.80 15.74
N GLU A 45 6.09 -4.93 14.87
CA GLU A 45 5.52 -3.64 14.51
C GLU A 45 5.37 -3.51 13.01
N CYS A 46 4.31 -2.86 12.58
CA CYS A 46 4.05 -2.66 11.17
C CYS A 46 3.49 -1.26 10.94
N HIS A 47 4.22 -0.51 10.11
CA HIS A 47 3.84 0.80 9.65
C HIS A 47 3.49 0.74 8.17
N ARG A 48 2.32 1.27 7.84
CA ARG A 48 1.81 1.35 6.47
C ARG A 48 1.39 2.77 6.19
N LEU A 49 1.82 3.29 5.05
CA LEU A 49 1.56 4.66 4.64
C LEU A 49 0.70 4.67 3.38
N ILE A 50 -0.42 5.38 3.47
CA ILE A 50 -1.32 5.69 2.35
C ILE A 50 -1.42 7.21 2.25
N VAL A 51 -1.43 7.76 1.05
CA VAL A 51 -1.59 9.18 0.79
C VAL A 51 -2.95 9.43 0.14
N ILE A 52 -3.71 10.41 0.61
CA ILE A 52 -5.04 10.75 0.08
C ILE A 52 -5.12 12.26 -0.04
N ARG A 53 -5.28 12.82 -1.25
CA ARG A 53 -5.30 14.29 -1.47
C ARG A 53 -4.15 15.01 -0.73
N ASP A 54 -2.92 14.53 -0.90
CA ASP A 54 -1.70 15.04 -0.24
C ASP A 54 -1.65 14.89 1.28
N GLN A 55 -2.66 14.25 1.89
CA GLN A 55 -2.65 13.90 3.32
C GLN A 55 -2.04 12.53 3.52
N ARG A 56 -1.29 12.36 4.59
CA ARG A 56 -0.60 11.11 4.94
C ARG A 56 -1.37 10.35 6.00
N LEU A 57 -1.89 9.19 5.65
CA LEU A 57 -2.55 8.27 6.54
C LEU A 57 -1.58 7.15 6.93
N GLY A 58 -1.21 7.09 8.21
CA GLY A 58 -0.33 6.06 8.76
C GLY A 58 -1.14 5.04 9.55
N LEU A 59 -1.08 3.77 9.17
CA LEU A 59 -1.52 2.67 10.04
C LEU A 59 -0.32 2.18 10.84
N HIS A 60 -0.51 2.08 12.15
CA HIS A 60 0.50 1.66 13.11
C HIS A 60 -0.01 0.40 13.80
N LEU A 61 0.65 -0.73 13.59
CA LEU A 61 0.42 -1.95 14.34
C LEU A 61 1.62 -2.17 15.26
N PHE A 62 1.36 -2.52 16.51
CA PHE A 62 2.39 -2.81 17.50
C PHE A 62 1.88 -3.83 18.51
N LYS A 63 2.78 -4.54 19.20
CA LYS A 63 2.40 -5.41 20.31
C LYS A 63 2.63 -4.68 21.63
N ASP A 64 1.67 -4.73 22.54
CA ASP A 64 1.89 -4.26 23.90
C ASP A 64 2.75 -5.24 24.72
N HIS A 65 3.04 -4.88 25.96
CA HIS A 65 3.81 -5.70 26.90
C HIS A 65 3.18 -7.07 27.21
N THR A 66 1.90 -7.28 26.89
CA THR A 66 1.21 -8.58 27.02
C THR A 66 1.29 -9.41 25.74
N GLY A 67 1.89 -8.88 24.67
CA GLY A 67 1.96 -9.49 23.36
C GLY A 67 0.69 -9.29 22.52
N LYS A 68 -0.31 -8.57 23.03
CA LYS A 68 -1.55 -8.27 22.30
C LYS A 68 -1.26 -7.25 21.21
N CYS A 69 -1.74 -7.52 20.00
CA CYS A 69 -1.63 -6.59 18.89
C CYS A 69 -2.60 -5.43 19.10
N ASN A 70 -2.07 -4.21 19.06
CA ASN A 70 -2.80 -2.97 19.05
C ASN A 70 -2.59 -2.27 17.72
N CYS A 71 -3.53 -1.41 17.38
CA CYS A 71 -3.45 -0.60 16.19
C CYS A 71 -3.91 0.82 16.45
N ASP A 72 -3.21 1.76 15.82
CA ASP A 72 -3.58 3.17 15.76
C ASP A 72 -3.54 3.62 14.29
N LEU A 73 -4.33 4.65 13.99
CA LEU A 73 -4.33 5.30 12.69
C LEU A 73 -4.01 6.76 12.90
N SER A 74 -3.01 7.27 12.19
CA SER A 74 -2.65 8.69 12.21
C SER A 74 -2.98 9.38 10.90
N LEU A 75 -3.33 10.66 11.00
CA LEU A 75 -3.46 11.58 9.88
C LEU A 75 -2.40 12.67 10.04
N ASN A 76 -1.48 12.76 9.07
CA ASN A 76 -0.31 13.65 9.07
C ASN A 76 0.53 13.55 10.35
N GLY A 77 0.69 12.33 10.87
CA GLY A 77 1.46 12.07 12.11
C GLY A 77 0.72 12.45 13.39
N ILE A 78 -0.59 12.63 13.36
CA ILE A 78 -1.43 12.83 14.54
C ILE A 78 -2.39 11.63 14.66
N SER A 79 -2.37 10.92 15.79
CA SER A 79 -3.31 9.82 16.06
C SER A 79 -4.75 10.32 15.98
N ILE A 80 -5.59 9.58 15.28
CA ILE A 80 -7.02 9.87 15.16
C ILE A 80 -7.75 9.52 16.46
N GLU A 81 -7.25 8.55 17.23
CA GLU A 81 -7.86 8.13 18.49
C GLU A 81 -7.49 9.07 19.64
N THR A 82 -6.22 9.46 19.75
CA THR A 82 -5.73 10.21 20.92
C THR A 82 -5.51 11.69 20.65
N GLY A 83 -5.35 12.11 19.39
CA GLY A 83 -4.93 13.46 19.02
C GLY A 83 -3.47 13.77 19.31
N GLU A 84 -2.70 12.79 19.79
CA GLU A 84 -1.28 12.96 20.09
C GLU A 84 -0.43 12.80 18.83
N LYS A 85 0.78 13.39 18.86
CA LYS A 85 1.76 13.19 17.80
C LYS A 85 2.24 11.75 17.84
N VAL A 86 2.22 11.11 16.67
CA VAL A 86 2.88 9.84 16.41
C VAL A 86 4.18 10.16 15.67
N GLU A 87 5.28 9.55 16.11
CA GLU A 87 6.56 9.74 15.43
C GLU A 87 6.46 9.31 13.95
N ALA A 88 7.15 10.06 13.09
CA ALA A 88 7.16 9.80 11.66
C ALA A 88 8.05 8.58 11.39
N PHE A 89 7.44 7.43 11.10
CA PHE A 89 8.17 6.20 10.82
C PHE A 89 8.05 5.78 9.35
N LEU A 90 9.14 5.16 8.88
CA LEU A 90 9.25 4.62 7.53
C LEU A 90 8.35 3.38 7.38
N PRO A 91 7.85 3.09 6.17
CA PRO A 91 7.12 1.86 5.91
C PRO A 91 7.93 0.64 6.37
N THR A 92 7.28 -0.33 7.03
CA THR A 92 7.95 -1.58 7.42
C THR A 92 8.14 -2.48 6.19
N PRO A 93 9.31 -3.14 6.01
CA PRO A 93 9.49 -4.12 4.95
C PRO A 93 8.43 -5.24 4.97
N SER A 94 8.15 -5.83 3.80
CA SER A 94 7.13 -6.88 3.64
C SER A 94 7.68 -8.08 2.88
N GLY A 95 7.33 -9.28 3.35
CA GLY A 95 7.57 -10.59 2.76
C GLY A 95 6.68 -10.92 1.57
N GLY A 96 6.54 -9.96 0.67
CA GLY A 96 5.50 -9.97 -0.36
C GLY A 96 4.35 -9.02 -0.03
N ILE A 97 3.73 -8.50 -1.08
CA ILE A 97 2.77 -7.40 -0.96
C ILE A 97 1.80 -7.42 -2.13
N TRP A 98 0.54 -7.09 -1.86
CA TRP A 98 -0.33 -6.49 -2.86
C TRP A 98 -0.47 -5.01 -2.51
N LYS A 99 -0.14 -4.10 -3.42
CA LYS A 99 -0.16 -2.66 -3.13
C LYS A 99 -0.67 -1.86 -4.32
N GLN A 100 -1.48 -0.86 -4.01
CA GLN A 100 -2.04 0.08 -4.97
C GLN A 100 -1.47 1.49 -4.77
N TRP A 101 -1.07 2.12 -5.87
CA TRP A 101 -0.74 3.54 -5.96
C TRP A 101 -1.69 4.24 -6.91
N CYS A 102 -1.93 5.52 -6.66
CA CYS A 102 -2.66 6.39 -7.56
C CYS A 102 -1.68 7.38 -8.16
N LEU A 103 -1.55 7.35 -9.48
CA LEU A 103 -0.61 8.16 -10.24
C LEU A 103 -1.37 9.30 -10.91
N ARG A 104 -0.87 10.52 -10.77
CA ARG A 104 -1.39 11.68 -11.50
C ARG A 104 -0.45 11.97 -12.66
N LEU A 105 -0.88 11.60 -13.86
CA LEU A 105 -0.18 11.89 -15.11
C LEU A 105 -0.89 13.03 -15.85
N GLU A 106 -0.27 13.57 -16.89
CA GLU A 106 -0.92 14.57 -17.77
C GLU A 106 -2.22 14.03 -18.39
N SER A 107 -2.27 12.72 -18.67
CA SER A 107 -3.45 12.03 -19.19
C SER A 107 -4.57 11.82 -18.17
N GLY A 108 -4.35 12.14 -16.89
CA GLY A 108 -5.32 11.97 -15.82
C GLY A 108 -4.83 11.07 -14.68
N LEU A 109 -5.78 10.55 -13.90
CA LEU A 109 -5.49 9.63 -12.82
C LEU A 109 -5.40 8.20 -13.34
N HIS A 110 -4.40 7.47 -12.87
CA HIS A 110 -4.19 6.06 -13.17
C HIS A 110 -3.95 5.26 -11.88
N ILE A 111 -4.42 4.02 -11.85
CA ILE A 111 -4.25 3.11 -10.73
C ILE A 111 -3.15 2.10 -11.07
N LEU A 112 -2.05 2.15 -10.34
CA LEU A 112 -0.95 1.19 -10.44
C LEU A 112 -1.09 0.14 -9.32
N CYS A 113 -1.06 -1.13 -9.67
CA CYS A 113 -1.08 -2.23 -8.71
C CYS A 113 0.18 -3.09 -8.87
N LEU A 114 0.78 -3.48 -7.75
CA LEU A 114 1.82 -4.50 -7.65
C LEU A 114 1.27 -5.68 -6.85
N ASP A 115 1.45 -6.89 -7.37
CA ASP A 115 1.33 -8.15 -6.62
C ASP A 115 2.69 -8.85 -6.64
N HIS A 116 3.39 -8.79 -5.51
CA HIS A 116 4.66 -9.44 -5.28
C HIS A 116 4.46 -10.65 -4.36
N CYS A 117 4.52 -11.84 -4.95
CA CYS A 117 4.53 -13.11 -4.27
C CYS A 117 5.97 -13.64 -4.25
N LEU A 118 6.60 -13.66 -3.07
CA LEU A 118 7.99 -14.11 -2.92
C LEU A 118 8.21 -15.49 -3.52
N HIS A 119 9.35 -15.67 -4.18
CA HIS A 119 9.79 -16.93 -4.81
C HIS A 119 8.83 -17.49 -5.86
N ILE A 120 7.87 -16.68 -6.31
CA ILE A 120 6.86 -17.07 -7.28
C ILE A 120 6.85 -16.06 -8.43
N ARG A 121 6.39 -14.83 -8.18
CA ARG A 121 6.19 -13.84 -9.23
C ARG A 121 6.03 -12.40 -8.73
N ARG A 122 6.28 -11.47 -9.62
CA ARG A 122 5.96 -10.04 -9.52
C ARG A 122 5.08 -9.67 -10.70
N THR A 123 3.84 -9.26 -10.42
CA THR A 123 2.92 -8.79 -11.47
C THR A 123 2.54 -7.34 -11.22
N VAL A 124 2.53 -6.56 -12.30
CA VAL A 124 2.25 -5.12 -12.28
C VAL A 124 1.11 -4.84 -13.23
N TYR A 125 0.12 -4.09 -12.76
CA TYR A 125 -1.03 -3.66 -13.55
C TYR A 125 -1.16 -2.14 -13.50
N ILE A 126 -1.59 -1.54 -14.59
CA ILE A 126 -2.07 -0.15 -14.60
C ILE A 126 -3.46 -0.10 -15.20
N ASP A 127 -4.40 0.50 -14.48
CA ASP A 127 -5.83 0.51 -14.82
C ASP A 127 -6.36 -0.89 -15.17
N GLY A 128 -5.93 -1.90 -14.40
CA GLY A 128 -6.30 -3.31 -14.60
C GLY A 128 -5.59 -4.01 -15.76
N LYS A 129 -4.82 -3.31 -16.59
CA LYS A 129 -4.04 -3.91 -17.68
C LYS A 129 -2.69 -4.40 -17.18
N LEU A 130 -2.36 -5.66 -17.44
CA LEU A 130 -1.04 -6.22 -17.14
C LEU A 130 0.06 -5.47 -17.90
N MET A 131 1.05 -4.99 -17.16
CA MET A 131 2.22 -4.28 -17.67
C MET A 131 3.48 -5.13 -17.56
N LEU A 132 3.65 -5.86 -16.44
CA LEU A 132 4.78 -6.75 -16.20
C LEU A 132 4.30 -8.02 -15.52
N ASP A 133 4.88 -9.16 -15.91
CA ASP A 133 4.75 -10.45 -15.24
C ASP A 133 6.13 -11.12 -15.23
N ILE A 134 6.74 -11.18 -14.05
CA ILE A 134 8.10 -11.66 -13.87
C ILE A 134 8.04 -12.82 -12.90
N ARG A 135 8.49 -14.00 -13.34
CA ARG A 135 8.69 -15.14 -12.43
C ARG A 135 10.04 -14.97 -11.72
N CYS A 136 10.03 -15.14 -10.41
CA CYS A 136 11.23 -14.94 -9.58
C CYS A 136 11.36 -16.13 -8.64
N GLU A 137 12.34 -17.01 -8.84
CA GLU A 137 12.65 -18.09 -7.89
C GLU A 137 13.62 -17.61 -6.80
N VAL A 138 14.48 -16.65 -7.14
CA VAL A 138 15.44 -16.00 -6.23
C VAL A 138 15.00 -14.55 -6.05
N GLU A 139 14.93 -14.13 -4.79
CA GLU A 139 14.46 -12.81 -4.38
C GLU A 139 15.64 -11.85 -4.24
N GLU A 140 15.64 -10.80 -5.07
CA GLU A 140 16.65 -9.74 -5.08
C GLU A 140 15.95 -8.38 -5.19
N GLU A 141 16.64 -7.33 -4.74
CA GLU A 141 16.23 -5.96 -5.07
C GLU A 141 16.15 -5.75 -6.59
N GLY A 142 15.35 -4.78 -7.03
CA GLY A 142 15.16 -4.57 -8.46
C GLY A 142 14.38 -3.32 -8.80
N ASP A 143 14.75 -2.73 -9.93
CA ASP A 143 14.11 -1.57 -10.50
C ASP A 143 13.37 -1.99 -11.78
N HIS A 144 12.04 -1.95 -11.75
CA HIS A 144 11.19 -2.33 -12.87
C HIS A 144 10.66 -1.08 -13.56
N LEU A 145 11.20 -0.80 -14.75
CA LEU A 145 10.89 0.42 -15.50
C LEU A 145 10.07 0.08 -16.74
N PHE A 146 9.02 0.86 -17.02
CA PHE A 146 8.23 0.74 -18.25
C PHE A 146 7.63 2.07 -18.66
N MET A 147 7.32 2.23 -19.95
CA MET A 147 6.67 3.42 -20.48
C MET A 147 5.15 3.28 -20.41
N PHE A 148 4.46 4.31 -19.93
CA PHE A 148 3.01 4.41 -19.95
C PHE A 148 2.57 5.85 -20.22
N LYS A 149 1.76 6.04 -21.27
CA LYS A 149 1.20 7.35 -21.67
C LYS A 149 2.25 8.47 -21.83
N GLY A 150 3.48 8.12 -22.23
CA GLY A 150 4.58 9.06 -22.44
C GLY A 150 5.47 9.30 -21.22
N CYS A 151 5.11 8.78 -20.04
CA CYS A 151 5.91 8.83 -18.83
C CYS A 151 6.66 7.51 -18.61
N GLN A 152 7.84 7.56 -18.00
CA GLN A 152 8.53 6.41 -17.45
C GLN A 152 8.01 6.13 -16.04
N ILE A 153 7.42 4.96 -15.83
CA ILE A 153 7.01 4.47 -14.52
C ILE A 153 8.10 3.55 -13.99
N GLY A 154 8.59 3.81 -12.79
CA GLY A 154 9.54 2.94 -12.09
C GLY A 154 8.94 2.34 -10.83
N ILE A 155 9.13 1.04 -10.62
CA ILE A 155 8.81 0.34 -9.38
C ILE A 155 10.10 -0.20 -8.79
N HIS A 156 10.45 0.28 -7.61
CA HIS A 156 11.71 0.03 -6.94
C HIS A 156 11.47 -0.88 -5.74
N LEU A 157 12.03 -2.09 -5.78
CA LEU A 157 12.03 -3.04 -4.69
C LEU A 157 13.39 -2.96 -4.02
N ARG A 158 13.43 -2.56 -2.73
CA ARG A 158 14.66 -2.51 -1.93
C ARG A 158 14.62 -3.55 -0.84
N GLN A 159 15.58 -4.44 -0.83
CA GLN A 159 15.69 -5.48 0.18
C GLN A 159 16.36 -4.90 1.44
N MET A 160 15.74 -5.06 2.60
CA MET A 160 16.26 -4.56 3.88
C MET A 160 16.79 -5.68 4.77
N GLU A 161 16.14 -6.84 4.74
CA GLU A 161 16.45 -8.03 5.56
C GLU A 161 16.21 -9.31 4.74
N LYS A 162 16.29 -10.49 5.37
CA LYS A 162 15.96 -11.75 4.69
C LYS A 162 14.50 -11.71 4.24
N GLU A 163 14.31 -11.69 2.92
CA GLU A 163 13.01 -11.68 2.24
C GLU A 163 12.12 -10.45 2.52
N GLY A 164 12.65 -9.40 3.17
CA GLY A 164 11.88 -8.20 3.52
C GLY A 164 12.13 -7.06 2.53
N PHE A 165 11.07 -6.57 1.88
CA PHE A 165 11.18 -5.55 0.83
C PHE A 165 10.41 -4.27 1.13
N LEU A 166 11.00 -3.13 0.75
CA LEU A 166 10.35 -1.85 0.60
C LEU A 166 10.00 -1.59 -0.86
N TYR A 167 8.90 -0.88 -1.09
CA TYR A 167 8.32 -0.68 -2.42
C TYR A 167 8.08 0.81 -2.66
N HIS A 168 8.77 1.37 -3.64
CA HIS A 168 8.60 2.75 -4.05
C HIS A 168 8.24 2.84 -5.53
N VAL A 169 7.50 3.88 -5.89
CA VAL A 169 7.14 4.17 -7.29
C VAL A 169 7.74 5.51 -7.69
N THR A 170 8.18 5.64 -8.94
CA THR A 170 8.57 6.90 -9.55
C THR A 170 7.82 7.12 -10.86
N VAL A 171 7.62 8.40 -11.20
CA VAL A 171 7.15 8.86 -12.52
C VAL A 171 8.19 9.83 -13.03
N ASP A 172 8.81 9.51 -14.17
CA ASP A 172 9.91 10.27 -14.77
C ASP A 172 11.04 10.55 -13.76
N GLY A 173 11.35 9.54 -12.94
CA GLY A 173 12.36 9.61 -11.88
C GLY A 173 11.92 10.36 -10.61
N THR A 174 10.73 10.95 -10.60
CA THR A 174 10.19 11.65 -9.41
C THR A 174 9.42 10.67 -8.51
N PRO A 175 9.82 10.52 -7.24
CA PRO A 175 9.13 9.64 -6.29
C PRO A 175 7.64 9.98 -6.19
N GLN A 176 6.82 8.94 -6.29
CA GLN A 176 5.40 9.01 -6.00
C GLN A 176 5.21 8.52 -4.58
N ASP A 177 4.83 9.43 -3.69
CA ASP A 177 4.40 9.06 -2.35
C ASP A 177 3.28 8.02 -2.46
N PRO A 178 3.23 7.00 -1.57
CA PRO A 178 2.31 5.90 -1.71
C PRO A 178 0.85 6.35 -1.58
N GLY A 179 0.15 6.63 -2.69
CA GLY A 179 -1.31 6.43 -2.75
C GLY A 179 -2.22 7.58 -3.18
N GLY A 180 -1.75 8.71 -3.71
CA GLY A 180 -2.57 9.91 -3.96
C GLY A 180 -3.91 9.71 -4.71
N LEU A 181 -4.99 9.36 -4.00
CA LEU A 181 -6.34 9.31 -4.58
C LEU A 181 -6.85 10.74 -4.82
N PRO A 182 -7.51 11.01 -5.96
CA PRO A 182 -8.07 12.31 -6.21
C PRO A 182 -9.24 12.53 -5.27
N GLY A 183 -9.25 13.77 -4.82
CA GLY A 183 -10.48 14.37 -4.47
C GLY A 183 -11.33 14.64 -5.66
N ASP A 184 -12.46 13.95 -5.67
CA ASP A 184 -13.62 14.21 -6.53
C ASP A 184 -13.45 13.68 -7.97
N TYR A 185 -14.51 13.00 -8.44
CA TYR A 185 -14.68 12.27 -9.71
C TYR A 185 -14.09 10.85 -9.77
N VAL A 186 -14.93 9.83 -9.53
CA VAL A 186 -15.57 8.94 -10.53
C VAL A 186 -16.63 8.11 -9.79
N GLU A 187 -17.91 8.35 -10.08
CA GLU A 187 -18.95 7.33 -9.97
C GLU A 187 -18.70 6.30 -11.06
N GLY A 188 -18.29 5.09 -10.67
CA GLY A 188 -17.91 4.04 -11.59
C GLY A 188 -17.10 2.99 -10.84
N GLN A 189 -17.80 2.16 -10.07
CA GLN A 189 -17.22 0.95 -9.51
C GLN A 189 -16.65 0.11 -10.66
N VAL A 190 -15.32 -0.03 -10.72
CA VAL A 190 -14.71 -1.18 -11.36
C VAL A 190 -14.32 -2.12 -10.24
N GLU A 191 -15.20 -3.06 -9.94
CA GLU A 191 -14.81 -4.28 -9.22
C GLU A 191 -13.85 -5.04 -10.12
N TYR A 192 -12.55 -4.94 -9.85
CA TYR A 192 -11.61 -5.89 -10.43
C TYR A 192 -11.75 -7.21 -9.69
N GLY A 193 -12.23 -8.21 -10.45
CA GLY A 193 -12.59 -9.53 -9.99
C GLY A 193 -11.52 -10.17 -9.11
N ARG A 194 -11.96 -10.59 -7.93
CA ARG A 194 -11.38 -11.75 -7.25
C ARG A 194 -11.67 -12.94 -8.15
N ASP A 195 -10.64 -13.52 -8.76
CA ASP A 195 -10.56 -14.95 -9.10
C ASP A 195 -9.17 -15.21 -9.70
N ALA A 196 -8.19 -15.35 -8.81
CA ALA A 196 -6.90 -15.96 -9.15
C ALA A 196 -6.30 -16.56 -7.88
N CYS A 197 -6.92 -17.63 -7.38
CA CYS A 197 -6.27 -18.69 -6.57
C CYS A 197 -7.24 -19.88 -6.43
N SER A 198 -7.29 -20.69 -7.47
CA SER A 198 -7.72 -22.09 -7.38
C SER A 198 -6.93 -22.90 -8.39
N PHE A 199 -5.73 -23.33 -7.98
CA PHE A 199 -5.04 -24.56 -8.41
C PHE A 199 -4.10 -24.98 -7.28
#